data_AF-A0A815CKL8-F1
#
_entry.id   AF-A0A815CKL8-F1
#
_cell.length_a   1.000
_cell.length_b   1.000
_cell.length_c   1.000
_cell.angle_alpha   90.00
_cell.angle_beta   90.00
_cell.angle_gamma   90.00
#
_symmetry.space_group_name_H-M   'P 1'
#
loop_
_entity.id
_entity.type
_entity.pdbx_description
1 polymer ?
#
loop_
_entity_poly.entity_id
_entity_poly.type
_entity_poly.pdbx_seq_one_letter_code
_entity_poly.pdbx_strand_id
1 'polypeptide(L)'
;MALNSAYTIIWLDAHIGSKANCRQMKKDFEVGLVETAAVPPLPHDPIDDLICAVREYSAPIQFADTTNDALNLIENSVTYNKKVILISSATLGKEIVPEINKQQLPIESYYVFCGNIENNRDWGSECIDNGLDIQMFDHQTTLLIRLCRDMSKILKKDGIAVLNAKKPEFALKYFEFAYALAEKAVEYDTPTNSSDKHRPSTEHRQELNSLIAKAKQDMK
;
A
#
# COMPACT_ATOMS: atom_id res chain seq x y z
N MET A 1 -10.45 -9.00 17.32
CA MET A 1 -9.01 -8.71 17.54
C MET A 1 -8.45 -8.24 16.20
N ALA A 2 -8.18 -6.95 16.05
CA ALA A 2 -7.65 -6.40 14.81
C ALA A 2 -6.25 -6.99 14.56
N LEU A 3 -5.97 -7.40 13.31
CA LEU A 3 -4.60 -7.59 12.87
C LEU A 3 -3.90 -6.25 13.04
N ASN A 4 -3.08 -6.11 14.10
CA ASN A 4 -2.28 -4.91 14.27
C ASN A 4 -1.22 -4.99 13.17
N SER A 5 -1.47 -4.31 12.05
CA SER A 5 -0.61 -4.43 10.90
C SER A 5 0.79 -3.97 11.24
N ALA A 6 1.76 -4.80 10.86
CA ALA A 6 3.16 -4.47 10.93
C ALA A 6 3.52 -3.27 10.04
N TYR A 7 2.60 -2.81 9.19
CA TYR A 7 2.81 -1.74 8.21
C TYR A 7 1.87 -0.56 8.47
N THR A 8 2.35 0.65 8.20
CA THR A 8 1.56 1.88 8.08
C THR A 8 1.88 2.52 6.74
N ILE A 9 0.86 2.95 6.02
CA ILE A 9 1.01 3.67 4.76
C ILE A 9 0.77 5.14 5.05
N ILE A 10 1.72 5.99 4.69
CA ILE A 10 1.59 7.43 4.85
C ILE A 10 1.47 8.03 3.45
N TRP A 11 0.39 8.75 3.19
CA TRP A 11 0.15 9.44 1.94
C TRP A 11 0.33 10.95 2.13
N LEU A 12 1.46 11.45 1.64
CA LEU A 12 1.83 12.86 1.65
C LEU A 12 1.46 13.53 0.32
N ASP A 13 0.41 14.33 0.33
CA ASP A 13 -0.02 15.10 -0.84
C ASP A 13 -0.74 16.39 -0.41
N ALA A 14 -0.42 17.53 -1.02
CA ALA A 14 -1.04 18.80 -0.63
C ALA A 14 -2.55 18.84 -0.92
N HIS A 15 -3.02 18.12 -1.95
CA HIS A 15 -4.43 18.07 -2.31
C HIS A 15 -5.16 16.98 -1.55
N ILE A 16 -4.71 15.72 -1.68
CA ILE A 16 -5.33 14.56 -1.02
C ILE A 16 -5.11 14.59 0.48
N GLY A 17 -3.97 15.08 0.98
CA GLY A 17 -3.68 15.20 2.40
C GLY A 17 -4.58 16.21 3.12
N SER A 18 -5.01 17.27 2.43
CA SER A 18 -5.75 18.38 3.04
C SER A 18 -7.10 17.93 3.60
N LYS A 19 -7.38 18.21 4.87
CA LYS A 19 -8.67 17.88 5.53
C LYS A 19 -9.88 18.44 4.78
N ALA A 20 -9.71 19.51 4.00
CA ALA A 20 -10.79 20.13 3.25
C ALA A 20 -11.18 19.33 2.00
N ASN A 21 -10.27 18.53 1.44
CA ASN A 21 -10.42 17.84 0.16
C ASN A 21 -10.62 16.33 0.33
N CYS A 22 -11.18 15.70 -0.70
CA CYS A 22 -11.44 14.26 -0.75
C CYS A 22 -12.15 13.74 0.53
N ARG A 23 -13.06 14.54 1.10
CA ARG A 23 -13.68 14.24 2.41
C ARG A 23 -14.52 12.96 2.38
N GLN A 24 -15.25 12.73 1.29
CA GLN A 24 -16.09 11.53 1.15
C GLN A 24 -15.21 10.30 1.08
N MET A 25 -14.23 10.30 0.17
CA MET A 25 -13.13 9.33 0.11
C MET A 25 -12.58 9.08 1.53
N LYS A 26 -12.02 10.11 2.20
CA LYS A 26 -11.44 9.99 3.56
C LYS A 26 -12.41 9.45 4.62
N LYS A 27 -13.69 9.80 4.56
CA LYS A 27 -14.72 9.33 5.49
C LYS A 27 -15.03 7.85 5.26
N ASP A 28 -15.08 7.44 4.00
CA ASP A 28 -15.12 6.02 3.63
C ASP A 28 -13.85 5.32 4.17
N PHE A 29 -12.71 6.04 4.20
CA PHE A 29 -11.45 5.69 4.90
C PHE A 29 -11.41 5.84 6.44
N GLU A 30 -12.47 6.30 7.12
CA GLU A 30 -12.50 6.39 8.61
C GLU A 30 -13.47 5.37 9.27
N VAL A 31 -14.53 4.94 8.56
CA VAL A 31 -15.67 4.18 9.16
C VAL A 31 -15.50 2.64 9.19
N GLY A 32 -14.32 2.10 8.91
CA GLY A 32 -14.06 0.67 8.70
C GLY A 32 -13.96 -0.20 9.97
N LEU A 33 -14.84 0.00 10.94
CA LEU A 33 -15.01 -0.89 12.11
C LEU A 33 -16.47 -1.30 12.37
N VAL A 34 -17.41 -0.95 11.49
CA VAL A 34 -18.80 -1.37 11.67
C VAL A 34 -19.23 -2.19 10.46
N GLU A 35 -19.59 -3.45 10.70
CA GLU A 35 -20.49 -4.20 9.82
C GLU A 35 -21.78 -3.37 9.67
N THR A 36 -21.87 -2.55 8.64
CA THR A 36 -23.16 -1.97 8.24
C THR A 36 -23.50 -2.35 6.83
N ALA A 37 -24.76 -2.75 6.71
CA ALA A 37 -25.42 -3.30 5.54
C ALA A 37 -25.12 -2.55 4.24
N ALA A 38 -25.17 -3.33 3.15
CA ALA A 38 -25.01 -2.93 1.76
C ALA A 38 -25.65 -1.57 1.44
N VAL A 39 -24.79 -0.56 1.31
CA VAL A 39 -25.11 0.69 0.60
C VAL A 39 -24.83 0.43 -0.89
N PRO A 40 -25.72 0.77 -1.82
CA PRO A 40 -25.49 0.56 -3.24
C PRO A 40 -24.26 1.35 -3.71
N PRO A 41 -23.44 0.81 -4.63
CA PRO A 41 -22.19 1.43 -5.00
C PRO A 41 -22.46 2.74 -5.75
N LEU A 42 -21.95 3.84 -5.22
CA LEU A 42 -21.70 5.03 -6.02
C LEU A 42 -20.67 4.67 -7.10
N PRO A 43 -20.63 5.34 -8.25
CA PRO A 43 -19.59 5.11 -9.23
C PRO A 43 -18.25 5.51 -8.58
N HIS A 44 -17.49 4.51 -8.14
CA HIS A 44 -16.21 4.69 -7.50
C HIS A 44 -15.16 5.02 -8.56
N ASP A 45 -14.37 6.06 -8.31
CA ASP A 45 -13.15 6.31 -9.05
C ASP A 45 -12.24 5.07 -8.88
N PRO A 46 -11.63 4.51 -9.96
CA PRO A 46 -10.63 3.44 -9.86
C PRO A 46 -9.55 3.68 -8.79
N ILE A 47 -9.22 4.94 -8.52
CA ILE A 47 -8.33 5.35 -7.45
C ILE A 47 -8.95 5.03 -6.09
N ASP A 48 -10.18 5.48 -5.83
CA ASP A 48 -10.88 5.25 -4.56
C ASP A 48 -10.98 3.75 -4.24
N ASP A 49 -11.30 2.92 -5.24
CA ASP A 49 -11.41 1.47 -5.06
C ASP A 49 -10.08 0.80 -4.68
N LEU A 50 -8.97 1.20 -5.32
CA LEU A 50 -7.65 0.66 -5.02
C LEU A 50 -7.17 1.09 -3.63
N ILE A 51 -7.42 2.34 -3.25
CA ILE A 51 -7.09 2.82 -1.91
C ILE A 51 -7.94 2.09 -0.86
N CYS A 52 -9.24 1.90 -1.11
CA CYS A 52 -10.16 1.16 -0.24
C CYS A 52 -9.66 -0.26 0.01
N ALA A 53 -9.28 -0.97 -1.06
CA ALA A 53 -8.72 -2.30 -0.96
C ALA A 53 -7.46 -2.33 -0.07
N VAL A 54 -6.54 -1.38 -0.22
CA VAL A 54 -5.32 -1.33 0.60
C VAL A 54 -5.63 -1.13 2.10
N ARG A 55 -6.64 -0.32 2.42
CA ARG A 55 -7.04 -0.06 3.82
C ARG A 55 -7.79 -1.23 4.45
N GLU A 56 -8.80 -1.77 3.77
CA GLU A 56 -9.66 -2.84 4.31
C GLU A 56 -8.86 -4.05 4.80
N TYR A 57 -7.69 -4.25 4.21
CA TYR A 57 -6.87 -5.45 4.39
C TYR A 57 -5.60 -5.23 5.22
N SER A 58 -5.57 -4.17 6.04
CA SER A 58 -4.83 -4.01 7.31
C SER A 58 -3.78 -2.89 7.38
N ALA A 59 -3.34 -2.24 6.30
CA ALA A 59 -2.45 -1.09 6.48
C ALA A 59 -3.28 0.19 6.73
N PRO A 60 -3.26 0.79 7.94
CA PRO A 60 -3.88 2.10 8.12
C PRO A 60 -3.18 3.08 7.18
N ILE A 61 -3.96 3.66 6.26
CA ILE A 61 -3.52 4.77 5.44
C ILE A 61 -3.72 6.04 6.25
N GLN A 62 -2.62 6.74 6.51
CA GLN A 62 -2.62 8.03 7.17
C GLN A 62 -2.31 9.11 6.14
N PHE A 63 -3.10 10.17 6.13
CA PHE A 63 -2.96 11.26 5.18
C PHE A 63 -2.23 12.44 5.83
N ALA A 64 -1.26 13.00 5.12
CA ALA A 64 -0.53 14.20 5.49
C ALA A 64 -0.58 15.21 4.33
N ASP A 65 -0.82 16.48 4.64
CA ASP A 65 -0.76 17.58 3.68
C ASP A 65 0.56 18.34 3.71
N THR A 66 1.36 18.18 4.77
CA THR A 66 2.67 18.81 4.91
C THR A 66 3.78 17.81 5.21
N THR A 67 5.01 18.17 4.84
CA THR A 67 6.23 17.41 5.16
C THR A 67 6.37 17.17 6.67
N ASN A 68 6.07 18.19 7.49
CA ASN A 68 6.16 18.08 8.94
C ASN A 68 5.13 17.09 9.51
N ASP A 69 3.90 17.12 9.01
CA ASP A 69 2.87 16.17 9.44
C ASP A 69 3.24 14.74 9.04
N ALA A 70 3.76 14.54 7.84
CA ALA A 70 4.25 13.23 7.40
C ALA A 70 5.42 12.74 8.26
N LEU A 71 6.41 13.59 8.56
CA LEU A 71 7.52 13.23 9.45
C LEU A 71 7.03 12.81 10.84
N ASN A 72 6.10 13.56 11.44
CA ASN A 72 5.50 13.20 12.72
C ASN A 72 4.79 11.83 12.66
N LEU A 73 4.07 11.54 11.57
CA LEU A 73 3.40 10.24 11.39
C LEU A 73 4.41 9.10 11.21
N ILE A 74 5.51 9.34 10.49
CA ILE A 74 6.60 8.37 10.32
C ILE A 74 7.23 8.06 11.67
N GLU A 75 7.67 9.08 12.42
CA GLU A 75 8.30 8.93 13.74
C GLU A 75 7.40 8.16 14.73
N ASN A 76 6.11 8.50 14.75
CA ASN A 76 5.14 7.78 15.56
C ASN A 76 5.05 6.30 15.14
N SER A 77 4.94 6.03 13.84
CA SER A 77 4.86 4.66 13.32
C SER A 77 6.11 3.84 13.68
N VAL A 78 7.29 4.43 13.53
CA VAL A 78 8.58 3.83 13.88
C VAL A 78 8.68 3.57 15.39
N THR A 79 8.23 4.52 16.22
CA THR A 79 8.18 4.37 17.69
C THR A 79 7.32 3.17 18.11
N TYR A 80 6.25 2.89 17.38
CA TYR A 80 5.41 1.70 17.57
C TYR A 80 5.91 0.45 16.82
N ASN A 81 7.17 0.45 16.36
CA ASN A 81 7.82 -0.64 15.65
C ASN A 81 7.03 -1.11 14.41
N LYS A 82 6.40 -0.16 13.70
CA LYS A 82 5.76 -0.40 12.43
C LYS A 82 6.69 -0.03 11.28
N LYS A 83 6.64 -0.83 10.23
CA LYS A 83 7.25 -0.53 8.94
C LYS A 83 6.42 0.53 8.23
N VAL A 84 7.08 1.46 7.55
CA VAL A 84 6.42 2.57 6.88
C VAL A 84 6.57 2.44 5.38
N ILE A 85 5.47 2.59 4.66
CA ILE A 85 5.44 2.79 3.20
C ILE A 85 5.01 4.23 2.96
N LEU A 86 5.82 5.00 2.22
CA LEU A 86 5.52 6.40 1.93
C LEU A 86 5.00 6.53 0.50
N ILE A 87 3.81 7.13 0.34
CA ILE A 87 3.27 7.57 -0.94
C ILE A 87 3.39 9.10 -0.98
N SER A 88 3.91 9.68 -2.06
CA SER A 88 3.95 11.14 -2.20
C SER A 88 3.86 11.61 -3.65
N SER A 89 3.50 12.87 -3.85
CA SER A 89 3.79 13.56 -5.11
C SER A 89 5.29 13.84 -5.23
N ALA A 90 5.83 13.98 -6.45
CA ALA A 90 7.25 14.27 -6.62
C ALA A 90 7.68 15.59 -5.97
N THR A 91 6.81 16.60 -5.94
CA THR A 91 7.10 17.90 -5.31
C THR A 91 7.38 17.73 -3.81
N LEU A 92 6.47 17.09 -3.08
CA LEU A 92 6.64 16.88 -1.64
C LEU A 92 7.64 15.75 -1.34
N GLY A 93 7.74 14.75 -2.22
CA GLY A 93 8.74 13.69 -2.17
C GLY A 93 10.17 14.23 -2.17
N LYS A 94 10.48 15.18 -3.08
CA LYS A 94 11.78 15.86 -3.14
C LYS A 94 12.11 16.63 -1.86
N GLU A 95 11.10 17.09 -1.13
CA GLU A 95 11.27 17.80 0.13
C GLU A 95 11.46 16.85 1.31
N ILE A 96 10.62 15.82 1.45
CA ILE A 96 10.61 14.94 2.62
C ILE A 96 11.70 13.87 2.61
N VAL A 97 12.04 13.31 1.44
CA VAL A 97 12.98 12.19 1.35
C VAL A 97 14.38 12.56 1.89
N PRO A 98 14.95 13.74 1.58
CA PRO A 98 16.21 14.18 2.19
C PRO A 98 16.15 14.27 3.71
N GLU A 99 15.04 14.78 4.28
CA GLU A 99 14.89 14.90 5.73
C GLU A 99 14.75 13.53 6.41
N ILE A 100 14.00 12.60 5.83
CA ILE A 100 13.92 11.21 6.29
C ILE A 100 15.31 10.56 6.33
N ASN A 101 16.10 10.74 5.27
CA ASN A 101 17.45 10.17 5.18
C ASN A 101 18.40 10.78 6.21
N LYS A 102 18.35 12.11 6.37
CA LYS A 102 19.13 12.84 7.37
C LYS A 102 18.82 12.38 8.80
N GLN A 103 17.56 12.07 9.09
CA GLN A 103 17.12 11.54 10.38
C GLN A 103 17.27 10.02 10.51
N GLN A 104 17.70 9.33 9.45
CA GLN A 104 17.83 7.88 9.38
C GLN A 104 16.54 7.13 9.75
N LEU A 105 15.38 7.68 9.38
CA LEU A 105 14.09 7.06 9.66
C LEU A 105 13.89 5.84 8.73
N PRO A 106 13.54 4.66 9.26
CA PRO A 106 13.43 3.44 8.46
C PRO A 106 12.12 3.41 7.66
N ILE A 107 12.23 3.64 6.35
CA ILE A 107 11.15 3.47 5.38
C ILE A 107 11.37 2.19 4.60
N GLU A 108 10.33 1.37 4.44
CA GLU A 108 10.40 0.11 3.70
C GLU A 108 10.46 0.37 2.18
N SER A 109 9.58 1.24 1.68
CA SER A 109 9.50 1.61 0.26
C SER A 109 8.89 3.00 0.06
N TYR A 110 9.30 3.67 -1.01
CA TYR A 110 8.77 4.97 -1.45
C TYR A 110 8.02 4.82 -2.77
N TYR A 111 6.80 5.35 -2.85
CA TYR A 111 5.97 5.39 -4.05
C TYR A 111 5.70 6.84 -4.42
N VAL A 112 6.14 7.26 -5.60
CA VAL A 112 6.10 8.67 -6.00
C VAL A 112 5.31 8.88 -7.27
N PHE A 113 4.25 9.67 -7.17
CA PHE A 113 3.49 10.17 -8.31
C PHE A 113 4.16 11.41 -8.90
N CYS A 114 4.68 11.30 -10.12
CA CYS A 114 5.49 12.31 -10.77
C CYS A 114 4.70 13.20 -11.72
N GLY A 115 3.61 12.70 -12.29
CA GLY A 115 2.93 13.28 -13.46
C GLY A 115 3.76 13.23 -14.75
N ASN A 116 5.08 13.40 -14.64
CA ASN A 116 6.09 13.16 -15.67
C ASN A 116 7.42 12.74 -15.01
N ILE A 117 7.82 11.47 -15.17
CA ILE A 117 9.01 10.84 -14.59
C ILE A 117 10.28 11.49 -15.15
N GLU A 118 10.30 11.87 -16.43
CA GLU A 118 11.49 12.49 -17.06
C GLU A 118 11.91 13.76 -16.32
N ASN A 119 10.96 14.56 -15.82
CA ASN A 119 11.22 15.77 -15.03
C ASN A 119 11.80 15.48 -13.63
N ASN A 120 11.80 14.22 -13.21
CA ASN A 120 12.18 13.79 -11.87
C ASN A 120 13.28 12.72 -11.90
N ARG A 121 13.78 12.35 -13.09
CA ARG A 121 14.71 11.26 -13.31
C ARG A 121 16.02 11.40 -12.55
N ASP A 122 16.61 12.59 -12.55
CA ASP A 122 17.90 12.82 -11.89
C ASP A 122 17.79 12.60 -10.38
N TRP A 123 16.75 13.17 -9.77
CA TRP A 123 16.45 12.98 -8.35
C TRP A 123 16.12 11.52 -8.01
N GLY A 124 15.33 10.84 -8.85
CA GLY A 124 15.04 9.43 -8.68
C GLY A 124 16.29 8.55 -8.73
N SER A 125 17.19 8.85 -9.68
CA SER A 125 18.46 8.13 -9.82
C SER A 125 19.36 8.36 -8.61
N GLU A 126 19.46 9.60 -8.11
CA GLU A 126 20.20 9.91 -6.88
C GLU A 126 19.66 9.14 -5.66
N CYS A 127 18.34 9.01 -5.53
CA CYS A 127 17.73 8.23 -4.45
C CYS A 127 18.11 6.74 -4.55
N ILE A 128 18.07 6.17 -5.76
CA ILE A 128 18.44 4.76 -6.01
C ILE A 128 19.93 4.54 -5.74
N ASP A 129 20.80 5.46 -6.18
CA ASP A 129 22.25 5.39 -5.96
C ASP A 129 22.60 5.46 -4.46
N ASN A 130 21.77 6.13 -3.66
CA ASN A 130 21.84 6.15 -2.20
C ASN A 130 21.20 4.92 -1.53
N GLY A 131 20.76 3.92 -2.30
CA GLY A 131 20.21 2.66 -1.81
C GLY A 131 18.74 2.71 -1.38
N LEU A 132 18.00 3.76 -1.76
CA LEU A 132 16.58 3.87 -1.44
C LEU A 132 15.73 3.05 -2.42
N ASP A 133 14.76 2.29 -1.90
CA ASP A 133 13.72 1.64 -2.71
C ASP A 133 12.64 2.65 -3.11
N ILE A 134 12.95 3.47 -4.12
CA ILE A 134 12.02 4.46 -4.68
C ILE A 134 11.43 3.97 -6.00
N GLN A 135 10.09 4.01 -6.06
CA GLN A 135 9.32 3.65 -7.24
C GLN A 135 8.56 4.87 -7.73
N MET A 136 8.73 5.23 -9.00
CA MET A 136 8.21 6.45 -9.59
C MET A 136 7.20 6.14 -10.70
N PHE A 137 6.10 6.89 -10.74
CA PHE A 137 4.97 6.65 -11.63
C PHE A 137 4.42 7.94 -12.22
N ASP A 138 4.07 7.94 -13.50
CA ASP A 138 3.40 9.06 -14.16
C ASP A 138 1.91 9.15 -13.84
N HIS A 139 1.31 8.05 -13.41
CA HIS A 139 -0.12 7.91 -13.19
C HIS A 139 -0.40 7.31 -11.80
N GLN A 140 -1.34 7.92 -11.07
CA GLN A 140 -1.75 7.47 -9.73
C GLN A 140 -2.29 6.04 -9.76
N THR A 141 -3.05 5.68 -10.80
CA THR A 141 -3.58 4.33 -11.00
C THR A 141 -2.46 3.29 -11.11
N THR A 142 -1.40 3.58 -11.87
CA THR A 142 -0.25 2.67 -12.00
C THR A 142 0.47 2.48 -10.67
N LEU A 143 0.66 3.57 -9.92
CA LEU A 143 1.22 3.53 -8.57
C LEU A 143 0.40 2.63 -7.65
N LEU A 144 -0.92 2.81 -7.62
CA LEU A 144 -1.81 2.07 -6.74
C LEU A 144 -1.92 0.59 -7.13
N ILE A 145 -1.97 0.27 -8.42
CA ILE A 145 -1.90 -1.11 -8.90
C ILE A 145 -0.61 -1.77 -8.41
N ARG A 146 0.52 -1.06 -8.51
CA ARG A 146 1.82 -1.54 -8.05
C ARG A 146 1.86 -1.73 -6.53
N LEU A 147 1.33 -0.78 -5.76
CA LEU A 147 1.20 -0.87 -4.31
C LEU A 147 0.36 -2.09 -3.89
N CYS A 148 -0.81 -2.33 -4.50
CA CYS A 148 -1.64 -3.50 -4.23
C CYS A 148 -0.87 -4.81 -4.45
N ARG A 149 -0.05 -4.89 -5.50
CA ARG A 149 0.78 -6.08 -5.79
C ARG A 149 1.87 -6.29 -4.74
N ASP A 150 2.57 -5.24 -4.35
CA ASP A 150 3.65 -5.32 -3.38
C ASP A 150 3.09 -5.67 -1.99
N MET A 151 1.98 -5.05 -1.60
CA MET A 151 1.24 -5.39 -0.38
C MET A 151 0.73 -6.84 -0.39
N SER A 152 0.22 -7.34 -1.52
CA SER A 152 -0.17 -8.75 -1.67
C SER A 152 1.01 -9.71 -1.41
N LYS A 153 2.20 -9.39 -1.93
CA LYS A 153 3.41 -10.20 -1.71
C LYS A 153 3.87 -10.14 -0.25
N ILE A 154 3.84 -8.97 0.36
CA ILE A 154 4.17 -8.76 1.78
C ILE A 154 3.24 -9.61 2.66
N LEU A 155 1.93 -9.49 2.47
CA LEU A 155 0.94 -10.25 3.22
C LEU A 155 1.07 -11.76 3.00
N LYS A 156 1.42 -12.21 1.78
CA LYS A 156 1.74 -13.63 1.53
C LYS A 156 2.91 -14.08 2.40
N LYS A 157 4.00 -13.32 2.44
CA LYS A 157 5.20 -13.64 3.24
C LYS A 157 4.87 -13.70 4.74
N ASP A 158 4.12 -12.71 5.24
CA ASP A 158 3.70 -12.66 6.64
C ASP A 158 2.77 -13.83 6.98
N GLY A 159 1.82 -14.15 6.10
CA GLY A 159 0.94 -15.30 6.24
C GLY A 159 1.70 -16.62 6.31
N ILE A 160 2.74 -16.81 5.50
CA ILE A 160 3.62 -17.99 5.56
C ILE A 160 4.33 -18.06 6.91
N ALA A 161 4.88 -16.95 7.40
CA ALA A 161 5.54 -16.91 8.71
C ALA A 161 4.58 -17.26 9.85
N VAL A 162 3.36 -16.73 9.81
CA VAL A 162 2.29 -17.02 10.78
C VAL A 162 1.82 -18.47 10.69
N LEU A 163 1.71 -19.04 9.49
CA LEU A 163 1.35 -20.45 9.29
C LEU A 163 2.43 -21.37 9.88
N ASN A 164 3.70 -21.07 9.61
CA ASN A 164 4.84 -21.81 10.18
C ASN A 164 4.91 -21.71 11.71
N ALA A 165 4.42 -20.61 12.28
CA ALA A 165 4.24 -20.43 13.72
C ALA A 165 3.00 -21.16 14.29
N LYS A 166 2.37 -22.04 13.49
CA LYS A 166 1.19 -22.86 13.85
C LYS A 166 -0.02 -22.04 14.28
N LYS A 167 -0.25 -20.91 13.59
CA LYS A 167 -1.43 -20.04 13.77
C LYS A 167 -2.26 -19.95 12.48
N PRO A 168 -2.83 -21.07 12.02
CA PRO A 168 -3.45 -21.15 10.69
C PRO A 168 -4.64 -20.20 10.51
N GLU A 169 -5.39 -19.91 11.57
CA GLU A 169 -6.51 -18.96 11.54
C GLU A 169 -6.10 -17.52 11.24
N PHE A 170 -4.91 -17.11 11.70
CA PHE A 170 -4.35 -15.79 11.39
C PHE A 170 -3.71 -15.80 10.00
N ALA A 171 -2.98 -16.87 9.65
CA ALA A 171 -2.38 -17.03 8.34
C ALA A 171 -3.42 -16.99 7.21
N LEU A 172 -4.57 -17.63 7.43
CA LEU A 172 -5.69 -17.62 6.49
C LEU A 172 -6.12 -16.19 6.14
N LYS A 173 -6.26 -15.32 7.14
CA LYS A 173 -6.61 -13.90 6.91
C LYS A 173 -5.58 -13.18 6.06
N TYR A 174 -4.29 -13.38 6.33
CA TYR A 174 -3.21 -12.82 5.51
C TYR A 174 -3.30 -13.28 4.05
N PHE A 175 -3.59 -14.55 3.80
CA PHE A 175 -3.69 -15.08 2.44
C PHE A 175 -4.94 -14.60 1.71
N GLU A 176 -6.09 -14.54 2.38
CA GLU A 176 -7.33 -14.00 1.82
C GLU A 176 -7.18 -12.52 1.45
N PHE A 177 -6.51 -11.74 2.30
CA PHE A 177 -6.19 -10.34 2.08
C PHE A 177 -5.21 -10.15 0.92
N ALA A 178 -4.15 -10.95 0.89
CA ALA A 178 -3.19 -10.95 -0.21
C ALA A 178 -3.88 -11.28 -1.55
N TYR A 179 -4.83 -12.23 -1.54
CA TYR A 179 -5.58 -12.62 -2.73
C TYR A 179 -6.48 -11.49 -3.22
N ALA A 180 -7.25 -10.86 -2.33
CA ALA A 180 -8.13 -9.76 -2.68
C ALA A 180 -7.38 -8.58 -3.31
N LEU A 181 -6.22 -8.20 -2.75
CA LEU A 181 -5.36 -7.16 -3.33
C LEU A 181 -4.80 -7.54 -4.71
N ALA A 182 -4.43 -8.81 -4.89
CA ALA A 182 -3.96 -9.30 -6.19
C ALA A 182 -5.07 -9.25 -7.25
N GLU A 183 -6.29 -9.64 -6.90
CA GLU A 183 -7.46 -9.57 -7.78
C GLU A 183 -7.76 -8.13 -8.18
N LYS A 184 -7.80 -7.21 -7.21
CA LYS A 184 -8.03 -5.78 -7.48
C LYS A 184 -6.95 -5.21 -8.39
N ALA A 185 -5.68 -5.53 -8.14
CA ALA A 185 -4.60 -5.09 -9.01
C ALA A 185 -4.70 -5.62 -10.45
N VAL A 186 -5.33 -6.78 -10.67
CA VAL A 186 -5.59 -7.33 -12.02
C VAL A 186 -6.79 -6.65 -12.68
N GLU A 187 -7.86 -6.40 -11.92
CA GLU A 187 -9.07 -5.72 -12.40
C GLU A 187 -8.76 -4.36 -13.04
N TYR A 188 -7.91 -3.56 -12.39
CA TYR A 188 -7.54 -2.22 -12.87
C TYR A 188 -6.31 -2.20 -13.79
N ASP A 189 -5.56 -3.31 -13.90
CA ASP A 189 -4.44 -3.44 -14.83
C ASP A 189 -4.96 -3.72 -16.25
N THR A 190 -5.42 -2.66 -16.91
CA THR A 190 -5.80 -2.74 -18.32
C THR A 190 -4.57 -3.03 -19.19
N PRO A 191 -4.63 -4.03 -20.10
CA PRO A 191 -3.48 -4.45 -20.89
C PRO A 191 -3.16 -3.38 -21.95
N THR A 192 -2.35 -2.40 -21.60
CA THR A 192 -1.82 -1.44 -22.57
C THR A 192 -0.39 -1.72 -22.99
N ASN A 193 0.36 -2.60 -22.31
CA ASN A 193 1.57 -3.26 -22.86
C ASN A 193 1.99 -4.47 -21.99
N SER A 194 2.37 -5.57 -22.62
CA SER A 194 2.57 -6.90 -22.01
C SER A 194 3.92 -7.14 -21.33
N SER A 195 4.72 -6.10 -21.07
CA SER A 195 6.12 -6.24 -20.64
C SER A 195 6.40 -6.00 -19.15
N ASP A 196 5.40 -5.68 -18.33
CA ASP A 196 5.59 -5.47 -16.89
C ASP A 196 5.87 -6.81 -16.16
N LYS A 197 7.14 -7.04 -15.82
CA LYS A 197 7.62 -8.19 -15.03
C LYS A 197 7.01 -8.27 -13.63
N HIS A 198 6.33 -7.22 -13.20
CA HIS A 198 5.65 -7.15 -11.92
C HIS A 198 4.14 -7.38 -12.00
N ARG A 199 3.58 -7.59 -13.20
CA ARG A 199 2.22 -8.09 -13.35
C ARG A 199 2.10 -9.38 -12.54
N PRO A 200 1.11 -9.50 -11.63
CA PRO A 200 0.92 -10.73 -10.88
C PRO A 200 0.69 -11.83 -11.90
N SER A 201 1.67 -12.72 -12.01
CA SER A 201 1.49 -13.90 -12.84
C SER A 201 0.32 -14.66 -12.25
N THR A 202 -0.47 -15.30 -13.11
CA THR A 202 -1.51 -16.25 -12.70
C THR A 202 -1.00 -17.22 -11.62
N GLU A 203 0.30 -17.50 -11.62
CA GLU A 203 1.02 -18.30 -10.63
C GLU A 203 0.94 -17.73 -9.21
N HIS A 204 1.14 -16.41 -8.97
CA HIS A 204 1.05 -15.83 -7.62
C HIS A 204 -0.35 -16.02 -7.00
N ARG A 205 -1.41 -15.90 -7.81
CA ARG A 205 -2.78 -16.14 -7.36
C ARG A 205 -3.06 -17.62 -7.12
N GLN A 206 -2.54 -18.50 -7.96
CA GLN A 206 -2.64 -19.96 -7.77
C GLN A 206 -1.90 -20.42 -6.49
N GLU A 207 -0.74 -19.84 -6.21
CA GLU A 207 0.00 -20.06 -4.97
C GLU A 207 -0.82 -19.62 -3.76
N LEU A 208 -1.42 -18.43 -3.79
CA LEU A 208 -2.29 -17.94 -2.72
C LEU A 208 -3.49 -18.86 -2.48
N ASN A 209 -4.16 -19.33 -3.54
CA ASN A 209 -5.25 -20.30 -3.41
C ASN A 209 -4.80 -21.60 -2.74
N SER A 210 -3.59 -22.07 -3.07
CA SER A 210 -3.00 -23.27 -2.46
C SER A 210 -2.70 -23.05 -0.98
N LEU A 211 -2.18 -21.87 -0.61
CA LEU A 211 -1.90 -21.48 0.78
C LEU A 211 -3.19 -21.32 1.60
N ILE A 212 -4.25 -20.75 1.02
CA ILE A 212 -5.59 -20.65 1.64
C ILE A 212 -6.13 -22.06 1.92
N ALA A 213 -6.07 -22.97 0.94
CA ALA A 213 -6.54 -24.33 1.12
C ALA A 213 -5.75 -25.06 2.22
N LYS A 214 -4.42 -24.89 2.26
CA LYS A 214 -3.55 -25.44 3.30
C LYS A 214 -3.92 -24.89 4.69
N ALA A 215 -4.04 -23.57 4.84
CA ALA A 215 -4.41 -22.97 6.12
C ALA A 215 -5.77 -23.49 6.62
N LYS A 216 -6.76 -23.64 5.72
CA LYS A 216 -8.07 -24.23 6.06
C LYS A 216 -8.00 -25.69 6.48
N GLN A 217 -7.05 -26.46 5.92
CA GLN A 217 -6.81 -27.85 6.31
C GLN A 217 -6.15 -27.94 7.69
N ASP A 218 -5.13 -27.11 7.95
CA ASP A 218 -4.38 -27.09 9.21
C ASP A 218 -5.23 -26.59 10.41
N MET A 219 -6.41 -26.01 10.16
CA MET A 219 -7.40 -25.64 11.17
C MET A 219 -8.31 -26.80 11.63
N LYS A 220 -8.33 -27.91 10.91
CA LYS A 220 -9.16 -29.09 11.23
C LYS A 220 -8.42 -30.07 12.13
#